data_AF-A0A2W1B1G7-F1
#
_entry.id   AF-A0A2W1B1G7-F1
#
_cell.length_a   1.000
_cell.length_b   1.000
_cell.length_c   1.000
_cell.angle_alpha   90.00
_cell.angle_beta   90.00
_cell.angle_gamma   90.00
#
_symmetry.space_group_name_H-M   'P 1'
#
loop_
_entity.id
_entity.type
_entity.pdbx_description
1 polymer ?
#
loop_
_entity_poly.entity_id
_entity_poly.type
_entity_poly.pdbx_seq_one_letter_code
_entity_poly.pdbx_strand_id
1 'polypeptide(L)'
;MKKVMVLFLILLVTTVSLANLYAVTTEGRVVLLKNNGTWKYEDVQLGSKPVMEIDKPLIAGDLSITLKEIARIDKEYVVLDLLVQNNDSEPKAFVVMVLYLRDKQGYTYSGTFMFDPPAKYDRTFQGDIAPNGGIARGAVFFEIPRETEIVELSYGFMGELFADISKVAAGL
;
A
#
# COMPACT_ATOMS: atom_id res chain seq x y z
N MET A 1 -20.80 -22.45 36.98
CA MET A 1 -21.22 -22.56 35.56
C MET A 1 -20.16 -21.88 34.70
N LYS A 2 -19.30 -22.65 34.02
CA LYS A 2 -18.27 -22.09 33.11
C LYS A 2 -18.94 -21.78 31.77
N LYS A 3 -18.85 -20.52 31.33
CA LYS A 3 -19.32 -20.10 30.00
C LYS A 3 -18.43 -20.77 28.95
N VAL A 4 -18.99 -21.68 28.16
CA VAL A 4 -18.35 -22.23 26.97
C VAL A 4 -18.55 -21.21 25.86
N MET A 5 -17.49 -20.50 25.49
CA MET A 5 -17.48 -19.57 24.37
C MET A 5 -17.21 -20.38 23.09
N VAL A 6 -18.23 -20.52 22.25
CA VAL A 6 -18.11 -21.21 20.96
C VAL A 6 -17.48 -20.24 19.96
N LEU A 7 -16.25 -20.53 19.54
CA LEU A 7 -15.50 -19.76 18.55
C LEU A 7 -15.83 -20.30 17.15
N PHE A 8 -16.41 -19.48 16.28
CA PHE A 8 -16.67 -19.85 14.88
C PHE A 8 -15.45 -19.48 14.02
N LEU A 9 -14.80 -20.48 13.43
CA LEU A 9 -13.68 -20.33 12.49
C LEU A 9 -14.22 -20.39 11.07
N ILE A 10 -13.99 -19.35 10.26
CA ILE A 10 -14.35 -19.35 8.83
C ILE A 10 -13.12 -19.78 8.03
N LEU A 11 -13.22 -20.89 7.31
CA LEU A 11 -12.12 -21.49 6.55
C LEU A 11 -12.17 -21.00 5.09
N LEU A 12 -11.27 -20.11 4.69
CA LEU A 12 -11.12 -19.70 3.29
C LEU A 12 -10.00 -20.55 2.66
N VAL A 13 -10.35 -21.49 1.78
CA VAL A 13 -9.38 -22.42 1.16
C VAL A 13 -8.97 -21.87 -0.20
N THR A 14 -7.78 -21.28 -0.30
CA THR A 14 -7.11 -21.00 -1.58
C THR A 14 -6.08 -22.10 -1.85
N THR A 15 -6.30 -22.88 -2.90
CA THR A 15 -5.46 -24.04 -3.23
C THR A 15 -4.10 -23.64 -3.78
N VAL A 16 -3.04 -23.79 -2.98
CA VAL A 16 -1.65 -23.92 -3.46
C VAL A 16 -0.97 -25.06 -2.71
N SER A 17 -0.28 -25.92 -3.46
CA SER A 17 0.40 -27.14 -3.07
C SER A 17 1.18 -27.06 -1.75
N LEU A 18 1.00 -28.07 -0.87
CA LEU A 18 1.84 -28.38 0.31
C LEU A 18 2.11 -27.22 1.28
N ALA A 19 1.27 -26.19 1.29
CA ALA A 19 1.37 -25.09 2.22
C ALA A 19 0.57 -25.39 3.50
N ASN A 20 1.27 -25.32 4.63
CA ASN A 20 0.72 -25.03 5.96
C ASN A 20 -0.64 -24.30 5.90
N LEU A 21 -1.69 -24.88 6.49
CA LEU A 21 -3.05 -24.33 6.42
C LEU A 21 -3.15 -23.15 7.39
N TYR A 22 -3.37 -21.95 6.87
CA TYR A 22 -3.59 -20.75 7.69
C TYR A 22 -5.09 -20.49 7.86
N ALA A 23 -5.50 -19.97 9.02
CA ALA A 23 -6.85 -19.47 9.26
C ALA A 23 -6.81 -18.08 9.91
N VAL A 24 -7.89 -17.32 9.77
CA VAL A 24 -8.02 -15.99 10.40
C VAL A 24 -9.04 -16.09 11.53
N THR A 25 -8.67 -15.64 12.73
CA THR A 25 -9.57 -15.60 13.89
C THR A 25 -10.61 -14.49 13.74
N THR A 26 -11.67 -14.53 14.55
CA THR A 26 -12.72 -13.50 14.58
C THR A 26 -12.21 -12.10 14.97
N GLU A 27 -11.02 -12.04 15.57
CA GLU A 27 -10.29 -10.81 15.94
C GLU A 27 -9.24 -10.41 14.89
N GLY A 28 -9.25 -11.04 13.71
CA GLY A 28 -8.42 -10.68 12.55
C GLY A 28 -6.97 -11.18 12.61
N ARG A 29 -6.64 -12.15 13.47
CA ARG A 29 -5.27 -12.68 13.60
C ARG A 29 -5.11 -13.97 12.81
N VAL A 30 -3.95 -14.14 12.15
CA VAL A 30 -3.63 -15.37 11.43
C VAL A 30 -3.13 -16.44 12.41
N VAL A 31 -3.62 -17.66 12.26
CA VAL A 31 -3.17 -18.84 12.99
C VAL A 31 -2.70 -19.91 12.02
N LEU A 32 -1.66 -20.64 12.42
CA LEU A 32 -1.19 -21.82 11.70
C LEU A 32 -1.89 -23.06 12.26
N LEU A 33 -2.63 -23.78 11.41
CA LEU A 33 -3.25 -25.05 11.75
C LEU A 33 -2.26 -26.19 11.48
N LYS A 34 -1.95 -26.95 12.52
CA LYS A 34 -1.12 -28.15 12.42
C LYS A 34 -1.99 -29.36 12.09
N ASN A 35 -1.40 -30.36 11.44
CA ASN A 35 -2.07 -31.61 11.05
C ASN A 35 -2.66 -32.40 12.24
N ASN A 36 -2.25 -32.11 13.47
CA ASN A 36 -2.80 -32.72 14.69
C ASN A 36 -4.02 -31.97 15.27
N GLY A 37 -4.61 -31.04 14.53
CA GLY A 37 -5.78 -30.26 14.96
C GLY A 37 -5.48 -29.18 16.00
N THR A 38 -4.21 -28.98 16.36
CA THR A 38 -3.79 -27.84 17.20
C THR A 38 -3.43 -26.65 16.34
N TRP A 39 -3.62 -25.46 16.88
CA TRP A 39 -3.22 -24.21 16.24
C TRP A 39 -2.28 -23.45 17.15
N LYS A 40 -1.43 -22.61 16.55
CA LYS A 40 -0.67 -21.60 17.28
C LYS A 40 -0.88 -20.25 16.61
N TYR A 41 -0.95 -19.20 17.42
CA TYR A 41 -0.65 -17.87 16.92
C TYR A 41 0.76 -17.93 16.37
N GLU A 42 0.88 -17.72 15.07
CA GLU A 42 2.15 -17.33 14.51
C GLU A 42 2.07 -15.83 14.30
N ASP A 43 3.14 -15.13 14.68
CA ASP A 43 3.52 -13.93 13.96
C ASP A 43 3.91 -14.39 12.55
N VAL A 44 2.91 -14.72 11.74
CA VAL A 44 3.10 -14.92 10.32
C VAL A 44 3.51 -13.54 9.83
N GLN A 45 4.81 -13.32 9.68
CA GLN A 45 5.27 -12.31 8.75
C GLN A 45 4.83 -12.77 7.37
N LEU A 46 3.56 -12.51 7.03
CA LEU A 46 3.16 -12.19 5.67
C LEU A 46 4.26 -11.26 5.18
N GLY A 47 5.07 -11.74 4.22
CA GLY A 47 6.43 -11.25 3.97
C GLY A 47 6.57 -9.75 4.24
N SER A 48 7.59 -9.37 5.02
CA SER A 48 7.80 -7.99 5.45
C SER A 48 7.51 -7.05 4.28
N LYS A 49 6.54 -6.14 4.45
CA LYS A 49 6.18 -5.19 3.40
C LYS A 49 7.47 -4.56 2.87
N PRO A 50 7.67 -4.46 1.54
CA PRO A 50 8.84 -3.79 1.01
C PRO A 50 8.92 -2.39 1.61
N VAL A 51 10.12 -2.03 2.09
CA VAL A 51 10.37 -0.68 2.59
C VAL A 51 10.63 0.22 1.39
N MET A 52 9.84 1.26 1.24
CA MET A 52 10.06 2.26 0.21
C MET A 52 11.24 3.14 0.59
N GLU A 53 12.12 3.37 -0.37
CA GLU A 53 13.23 4.30 -0.24
C GLU A 53 13.15 5.34 -1.35
N ILE A 54 13.64 6.55 -1.07
CA ILE A 54 13.75 7.60 -2.09
C ILE A 54 14.64 7.09 -3.24
N ASP A 55 14.21 7.36 -4.47
CA ASP A 55 14.91 7.01 -5.71
C ASP A 55 15.08 5.52 -6.00
N LYS A 56 14.45 4.64 -5.22
CA LYS A 56 14.43 3.19 -5.50
C LYS A 56 13.05 2.75 -6.03
N PRO A 57 12.98 2.11 -7.20
CA PRO A 57 11.71 1.62 -7.73
C PRO A 57 11.19 0.43 -6.93
N LEU A 58 9.89 0.41 -6.68
CA LEU A 58 9.16 -0.77 -6.21
C LEU A 58 8.23 -1.26 -7.33
N ILE A 59 8.23 -2.57 -7.55
CA ILE A 59 7.41 -3.21 -8.57
C ILE A 59 5.99 -3.42 -8.01
N ALA A 60 4.99 -2.98 -8.77
CA ALA A 60 3.57 -3.07 -8.49
C ALA A 60 2.88 -3.68 -9.72
N GLY A 61 2.89 -5.01 -9.82
CA GLY A 61 2.48 -5.71 -11.04
C GLY A 61 3.34 -5.29 -12.23
N ASP A 62 2.70 -4.76 -13.28
CA ASP A 62 3.38 -4.30 -14.50
C ASP A 62 3.96 -2.88 -14.37
N LEU A 63 3.66 -2.18 -13.28
CA LEU A 63 4.21 -0.84 -13.03
C LEU A 63 5.40 -0.91 -12.08
N SER A 64 6.29 0.06 -12.18
CA SER A 64 7.27 0.35 -11.14
C SER A 64 7.07 1.76 -10.63
N ILE A 65 6.92 1.92 -9.32
CA ILE A 65 6.67 3.20 -8.66
C ILE A 65 7.93 3.58 -7.89
N THR A 66 8.46 4.76 -8.16
CA THR A 66 9.62 5.34 -7.48
C THR A 66 9.19 6.62 -6.76
N LEU A 67 9.42 6.67 -5.45
CA LEU A 67 9.23 7.89 -4.67
C LEU A 67 10.44 8.80 -4.87
N LYS A 68 10.23 9.99 -5.42
CA LYS A 68 11.28 11.01 -5.59
C LYS A 68 11.33 11.94 -4.39
N GLU A 69 10.17 12.25 -3.83
CA GLU A 69 10.03 13.11 -2.67
C GLU A 69 8.70 12.88 -1.97
N ILE A 70 8.70 13.04 -0.66
CA ILE A 70 7.50 13.16 0.16
C ILE A 70 7.61 14.43 1.01
N ALA A 71 6.57 15.25 1.03
CA ALA A 71 6.57 16.50 1.77
C ALA A 71 5.17 16.84 2.29
N ARG A 72 5.11 17.66 3.34
CA ARG A 72 3.86 18.29 3.80
C ARG A 72 3.80 19.73 3.28
N ILE A 73 2.73 20.08 2.60
CA ILE A 73 2.47 21.41 2.06
C ILE A 73 1.20 22.00 2.66
N ASP A 74 1.22 23.31 2.92
CA ASP A 74 0.12 24.09 3.53
C ASP A 74 -0.45 23.49 4.82
N LYS A 75 0.33 22.61 5.47
CA LYS A 75 0.01 21.84 6.67
C LYS A 75 -1.15 20.83 6.52
N GLU A 76 -1.96 20.92 5.47
CA GLU A 76 -3.15 20.08 5.26
C GLU A 76 -2.92 18.95 4.25
N TYR A 77 -1.89 19.08 3.41
CA TYR A 77 -1.62 18.11 2.36
C TYR A 77 -0.28 17.43 2.56
N VAL A 78 -0.26 16.11 2.35
CA VAL A 78 0.95 15.38 2.04
C VAL A 78 1.02 15.22 0.52
N VAL A 79 2.18 15.50 -0.06
CA VAL A 79 2.45 15.32 -1.49
C VAL A 79 3.51 14.24 -1.68
N LEU A 80 3.28 13.39 -2.67
CA LEU A 80 4.26 12.43 -3.19
C LEU A 80 4.65 12.85 -4.61
N ASP A 81 5.91 13.17 -4.85
CA ASP A 81 6.46 13.26 -6.21
C ASP A 81 6.89 11.87 -6.64
N LEU A 82 6.21 11.32 -7.63
CA LEU A 82 6.37 9.94 -8.07
C LEU A 82 6.87 9.88 -9.51
N LEU A 83 7.76 8.93 -9.76
CA LEU A 83 8.10 8.47 -11.10
C LEU A 83 7.52 7.06 -11.27
N VAL A 84 6.70 6.88 -12.30
CA VAL A 84 6.02 5.61 -12.61
C VAL A 84 6.51 5.14 -13.97
N GLN A 85 6.99 3.89 -14.02
CA GLN A 85 7.40 3.24 -15.26
C GLN A 85 6.44 2.11 -15.59
N ASN A 86 6.02 2.04 -16.85
CA ASN A 86 5.21 0.94 -17.38
C ASN A 86 6.14 -0.14 -17.96
N ASN A 87 6.14 -1.32 -17.36
CA ASN A 87 6.91 -2.47 -17.82
C ASN A 87 6.09 -3.45 -18.66
N ASP A 88 4.81 -3.17 -18.89
CA ASP A 88 3.97 -3.98 -19.78
C ASP A 88 4.29 -3.67 -21.25
N SER A 89 3.96 -4.62 -22.11
CA SER A 89 3.91 -4.50 -23.55
C SER A 89 2.77 -3.61 -24.07
N GLU A 90 1.77 -3.32 -23.22
CA GLU A 90 0.61 -2.47 -23.54
C GLU A 90 0.63 -1.13 -22.78
N PRO A 91 0.02 -0.05 -23.31
CA PRO A 91 -0.13 1.21 -22.58
C PRO A 91 -0.89 1.03 -21.25
N LYS A 92 -0.49 1.76 -20.21
CA LYS A 92 -1.15 1.72 -18.89
C LYS A 92 -1.38 3.12 -18.35
N ALA A 93 -2.58 3.38 -17.84
CA ALA A 93 -2.84 4.56 -17.03
C ALA A 93 -2.34 4.35 -15.59
N PHE A 94 -1.73 5.39 -15.02
CA PHE A 94 -1.53 5.46 -13.57
C PHE A 94 -2.71 6.20 -12.93
N VAL A 95 -3.50 5.48 -12.13
CA VAL A 95 -4.74 6.01 -11.56
C VAL A 95 -4.48 6.54 -10.15
N VAL A 96 -4.43 7.86 -10.02
CA VAL A 96 -4.15 8.55 -8.75
C VAL A 96 -5.13 8.15 -7.63
N MET A 97 -6.41 7.99 -7.97
CA MET A 97 -7.48 7.69 -7.01
C MET A 97 -7.39 6.30 -6.36
N VAL A 98 -6.52 5.41 -6.87
CA VAL A 98 -6.24 4.09 -6.27
C VAL A 98 -4.87 4.01 -5.64
N LEU A 99 -4.23 5.16 -5.42
CA LEU A 99 -3.09 5.29 -4.53
C LEU A 99 -3.59 5.71 -3.15
N TYR A 100 -3.15 5.02 -2.11
CA TYR A 100 -3.58 5.29 -0.75
C TYR A 100 -2.38 5.44 0.19
N LEU A 101 -2.55 6.29 1.19
CA LEU A 101 -1.68 6.37 2.35
C LEU A 101 -2.45 5.88 3.57
N ARG A 102 -1.77 5.14 4.44
CA ARG A 102 -2.34 4.66 5.70
C ARG A 102 -1.53 5.15 6.89
N ASP A 103 -2.22 5.63 7.90
CA ASP A 103 -1.60 6.06 9.15
C ASP A 103 -1.45 4.92 10.17
N LYS A 104 -0.74 5.22 11.25
CA LYS A 104 -0.47 4.29 12.35
C LYS A 104 -1.73 3.86 13.11
N GLN A 105 -2.79 4.66 13.08
CA GLN A 105 -4.09 4.39 13.70
C GLN A 105 -4.97 3.50 12.80
N GLY A 106 -4.59 3.34 11.54
CA GLY A 106 -5.22 2.49 10.55
C GLY A 106 -6.17 3.22 9.59
N TYR A 107 -6.27 4.55 9.66
CA TYR A 107 -7.04 5.34 8.70
C TYR A 107 -6.34 5.36 7.34
N THR A 108 -7.15 5.35 6.28
CA THR A 108 -6.67 5.34 4.90
C THR A 108 -7.12 6.61 4.20
N TYR A 109 -6.19 7.24 3.49
CA TYR A 109 -6.35 8.48 2.74
C TYR A 109 -6.11 8.19 1.28
N SER A 110 -7.05 8.55 0.42
CA SER A 110 -6.93 8.36 -1.03
C SER A 110 -6.23 9.55 -1.69
N GLY A 111 -5.44 9.26 -2.72
CA GLY A 111 -4.83 10.28 -3.56
C GLY A 111 -5.89 11.15 -4.21
N THR A 112 -5.61 12.45 -4.26
CA THR A 112 -6.46 13.48 -4.86
C THR A 112 -5.62 14.42 -5.74
N PHE A 113 -6.32 15.32 -6.43
CA PHE A 113 -5.72 16.43 -7.17
C PHE A 113 -5.85 17.72 -6.35
N MET A 114 -4.84 18.57 -6.43
CA MET A 114 -4.88 19.91 -5.86
C MET A 114 -5.19 20.91 -6.97
N PHE A 115 -6.15 21.81 -6.73
CA PHE A 115 -6.34 22.98 -7.57
C PHE A 115 -5.26 24.01 -7.25
N ASP A 116 -4.54 24.47 -8.27
CA ASP A 116 -3.43 25.44 -8.15
C ASP A 116 -2.27 24.95 -7.24
N PRO A 117 -1.63 23.81 -7.57
CA PRO A 117 -0.52 23.29 -6.76
C PRO A 117 0.70 24.23 -6.81
N PRO A 118 1.58 24.20 -5.78
CA PRO A 118 2.86 24.91 -5.84
C PRO A 118 3.62 24.53 -7.12
N ALA A 119 4.30 25.51 -7.74
CA ALA A 119 4.97 25.32 -9.04
C ALA A 119 5.95 24.13 -9.11
N LYS A 120 6.51 23.68 -7.97
CA LYS A 120 7.37 22.48 -7.90
C LYS A 120 6.60 21.17 -8.18
N TYR A 121 5.30 21.15 -7.89
CA TYR A 121 4.40 19.99 -7.94
C TYR A 121 3.26 20.20 -8.96
N ASP A 122 3.46 21.05 -9.97
CA ASP A 122 2.48 21.35 -11.01
C ASP A 122 2.25 20.18 -12.00
N ARG A 123 3.25 19.31 -12.15
CA ARG A 123 3.16 18.09 -12.96
C ARG A 123 2.23 17.08 -12.30
N THR A 124 1.24 16.61 -13.07
CA THR A 124 0.29 15.58 -12.66
C THR A 124 0.31 14.41 -13.64
N PHE A 125 -0.12 13.23 -13.21
CA PHE A 125 -0.29 12.08 -14.10
C PHE A 125 -1.48 12.32 -15.02
N GLN A 126 -1.26 12.24 -16.33
CA GLN A 126 -2.29 12.41 -17.35
C GLN A 126 -2.08 11.40 -18.49
N GLY A 127 -3.18 10.83 -18.97
CA GLY A 127 -3.17 9.87 -20.07
C GLY A 127 -2.47 8.55 -19.73
N ASP A 128 -2.18 7.80 -20.79
CA ASP A 128 -1.51 6.50 -20.69
C ASP A 128 0.01 6.66 -20.73
N ILE A 129 0.69 5.84 -19.93
CA ILE A 129 2.13 5.66 -19.96
C ILE A 129 2.46 4.70 -21.09
N ALA A 130 3.36 5.11 -21.98
CA ALA A 130 3.81 4.29 -23.12
C ALA A 130 4.30 2.90 -22.66
N PRO A 131 4.10 1.85 -23.46
CA PRO A 131 4.54 0.50 -23.13
C PRO A 131 6.08 0.36 -23.14
N ASN A 132 6.56 -0.81 -22.72
CA ASN A 132 7.95 -1.25 -22.84
C ASN A 132 8.98 -0.30 -22.20
N GLY A 133 8.69 0.15 -20.99
CA GLY A 133 9.57 1.02 -20.20
C GLY A 133 9.25 2.51 -20.32
N GLY A 134 8.07 2.89 -20.83
CA GLY A 134 7.63 4.28 -20.80
C GLY A 134 7.54 4.82 -19.37
N ILE A 135 7.82 6.12 -19.20
CA ILE A 135 7.93 6.76 -17.89
C ILE A 135 6.99 7.96 -17.83
N ALA A 136 6.28 8.10 -16.72
CA ALA A 136 5.59 9.32 -16.32
C ALA A 136 6.09 9.81 -14.97
N ARG A 137 6.04 11.12 -14.73
CA ARG A 137 6.35 11.73 -13.43
C ARG A 137 5.25 12.72 -13.07
N GLY A 138 4.80 12.69 -11.82
CA GLY A 138 3.77 13.57 -11.34
C GLY A 138 3.67 13.59 -9.83
N ALA A 139 3.07 14.66 -9.31
CA ALA A 139 2.70 14.80 -7.92
C ALA A 139 1.33 14.19 -7.65
N VAL A 140 1.19 13.52 -6.51
CA VAL A 140 -0.06 13.06 -5.95
C VAL A 140 -0.25 13.69 -4.58
N PHE A 141 -1.43 14.26 -4.34
CA PHE A 141 -1.75 14.95 -3.11
C PHE A 141 -2.67 14.11 -2.24
N PHE A 142 -2.58 14.30 -0.93
CA PHE A 142 -3.43 13.64 0.06
C PHE A 142 -3.82 14.66 1.11
N GLU A 143 -5.12 14.80 1.37
CA GLU A 143 -5.62 15.58 2.51
C GLU A 143 -5.45 14.74 3.77
N ILE A 144 -4.46 15.10 4.59
CA ILE A 144 -4.09 14.33 5.78
C ILE A 144 -4.01 15.29 6.97
N PRO A 145 -4.72 14.99 8.08
CA PRO A 145 -4.64 15.79 9.29
C PRO A 145 -3.19 16.05 9.73
N ARG A 146 -3.01 17.18 10.41
CA ARG A 146 -1.71 17.53 10.98
C ARG A 146 -1.30 16.49 12.00
N GLU A 147 0.02 16.28 12.10
CA GLU A 147 0.63 15.38 13.09
C GLU A 147 0.25 13.90 12.91
N THR A 148 -0.40 13.53 11.80
CA THR A 148 -0.65 12.14 11.43
C THR A 148 0.64 11.46 10.99
N GLU A 149 1.06 10.43 11.71
CA GLU A 149 2.16 9.54 11.35
C GLU A 149 1.73 8.57 10.24
N ILE A 150 2.24 8.77 9.03
CA ILE A 150 1.99 7.88 7.88
C ILE A 150 2.99 6.72 7.88
N VAL A 151 2.49 5.51 7.69
CA VAL A 151 3.29 4.28 7.81
C VAL A 151 3.27 3.42 6.56
N GLU A 152 2.25 3.54 5.71
CA GLU A 152 2.09 2.66 4.56
C GLU A 152 1.60 3.43 3.33
N LEU A 153 2.11 3.02 2.17
CA LEU A 153 1.59 3.35 0.85
C LEU A 153 1.02 2.07 0.23
N SER A 154 -0.16 2.17 -0.40
CA SER A 154 -0.69 1.10 -1.23
C SER A 154 -1.17 1.61 -2.57
N TYR A 155 -1.12 0.74 -3.58
CA TYR A 155 -1.58 1.05 -4.92
C TYR A 155 -2.41 -0.11 -5.49
N GLY A 156 -3.46 0.26 -6.23
CA GLY A 156 -4.31 -0.66 -6.99
C GLY A 156 -5.62 -1.00 -6.27
N PHE A 157 -6.64 -1.36 -7.05
CA PHE A 157 -7.98 -1.68 -6.55
C PHE A 157 -8.03 -2.91 -5.62
N MET A 158 -7.03 -3.81 -5.74
CA MET A 158 -6.92 -5.04 -4.95
C MET A 158 -5.63 -5.08 -4.10
N GLY A 159 -4.91 -3.95 -3.98
CA GLY A 159 -3.65 -3.89 -3.23
C GLY A 159 -2.49 -4.60 -3.94
N GLU A 160 -2.26 -4.23 -5.20
CA GLU A 160 -1.16 -4.74 -6.03
C GLU A 160 0.22 -4.39 -5.46
N LEU A 161 0.28 -3.30 -4.69
CA LEU A 161 1.43 -2.92 -3.89
C LEU A 161 0.98 -2.53 -2.48
N PHE A 162 1.73 -3.00 -1.49
CA PHE A 162 1.77 -2.45 -0.14
C PHE A 162 3.22 -2.21 0.22
N ALA A 163 3.57 -1.01 0.67
CA ALA A 163 4.93 -0.64 1.02
C ALA A 163 4.95 0.09 2.37
N ASP A 164 5.93 -0.25 3.20
CA ASP A 164 6.24 0.54 4.39
C ASP A 164 6.94 1.84 3.97
N ILE A 165 6.35 2.97 4.33
CA ILE A 165 6.93 4.30 4.06
C ILE A 165 7.27 5.07 5.34
N SER A 166 7.16 4.44 6.51
CA SER A 166 7.34 5.08 7.81
C SER A 166 8.68 5.81 7.94
N LYS A 167 9.74 5.24 7.36
CA LYS A 167 11.08 5.83 7.37
C LYS A 167 11.19 7.09 6.52
N VAL A 168 10.63 7.08 5.31
CA VAL A 168 10.70 8.24 4.39
C VAL A 168 9.67 9.31 4.76
N ALA A 169 8.58 8.93 5.43
CA ALA A 169 7.57 9.83 5.96
C ALA A 169 7.90 10.38 7.36
N ALA A 170 9.03 9.97 7.95
CA ALA A 170 9.40 10.41 9.29
C ALA A 170 9.68 11.92 9.30
N GLY A 171 8.95 12.65 10.16
CA GLY A 171 9.13 14.10 10.33
C GLY A 171 8.28 14.98 9.41
N LEU A 172 7.32 14.40 8.69
CA LEU A 172 6.24 15.14 8.02
C LEU A 172 5.29 15.86 8.98
#